data_AF-A0A225WAR1-F1
#
_entry.id   AF-A0A225WAR1-F1
#
_cell.length_a   1.000
_cell.length_b   1.000
_cell.length_c   1.000
_cell.angle_alpha   90.00
_cell.angle_beta   90.00
_cell.angle_gamma   90.00
#
_symmetry.space_group_name_H-M   'P 1'
#
loop_
_entity.id
_entity.type
_entity.pdbx_description
1 polymer ?
#
loop_
_entity_poly.entity_id
_entity_poly.type
_entity_poly.pdbx_seq_one_letter_code
_entity_poly.pdbx_strand_id
1 'polypeptide(L)' 'MSRVRIVVECWFGSIIGDWAMIDFKRKMSIGNIPDGMLYEVTAILTNCYTIANRQNIISSYFDVVPPSFEEYFAPLP' A
#
# COMPACT_ATOMS: atom_id res chain seq x y z
N MET A 1 20.13 4.89 7.04
CA MET A 1 18.66 4.92 6.84
C MET A 1 18.01 4.01 7.86
N SER A 2 17.07 4.49 8.66
CA SER A 2 16.41 3.64 9.66
C SER A 2 15.48 2.62 8.96
N ARG A 3 15.39 1.40 9.51
CA ARG A 3 14.54 0.33 8.94
C ARG A 3 13.09 0.78 8.73
N VAL A 4 12.53 1.53 9.67
CA VAL A 4 11.16 2.06 9.61
C VAL A 4 10.96 3.01 8.44
N ARG A 5 11.93 3.89 8.18
CA ARG A 5 11.85 4.83 7.05
C ARG A 5 11.89 4.11 5.71
N ILE A 6 12.69 3.05 5.59
CA ILE A 6 12.76 2.22 4.38
C ILE A 6 11.42 1.54 4.11
N VAL A 7 10.75 0.97 5.13
CA VAL A 7 9.40 0.38 4.97
C VAL A 7 8.43 1.41 4.41
N VAL A 8 8.36 2.59 5.04
CA VAL A 8 7.37 3.62 4.72
C VAL A 8 7.60 4.15 3.29
N GLU A 9 8.84 4.48 2.95
CA GLU A 9 9.18 5.00 1.61
C GLU A 9 8.95 3.95 0.52
N CYS A 10 9.33 2.69 0.76
CA CYS A 10 9.06 1.61 -0.19
C CYS A 10 7.56 1.35 -0.36
N TRP A 11 6.77 1.38 0.72
CA TRP A 11 5.33 1.11 0.66
C TRP A 11 4.57 2.23 -0.07
N PHE A 12 4.91 3.49 0.20
CA PHE A 12 4.40 4.62 -0.58
C PHE A 12 4.79 4.50 -2.06
N GLY A 13 6.03 4.11 -2.35
CA GLY A 13 6.51 3.88 -3.71
C GLY A 13 5.71 2.80 -4.44
N SER A 14 5.44 1.66 -3.78
CA SER A 14 4.60 0.59 -4.34
C SER A 14 3.19 1.07 -4.64
N ILE A 15 2.55 1.77 -3.72
CA ILE A 15 1.18 2.26 -3.91
C ILE A 15 1.09 3.23 -5.10
N ILE A 16 1.96 4.24 -5.18
CA ILE A 16 1.96 5.21 -6.29
C ILE A 16 2.35 4.54 -7.63
N GLY A 17 3.21 3.52 -7.58
CA GLY A 17 3.63 2.74 -8.75
C GLY A 17 2.53 1.86 -9.32
N ASP A 18 1.80 1.16 -8.45
CA ASP A 18 0.76 0.19 -8.83
C ASP A 18 -0.55 0.88 -9.23
N TRP A 19 -0.85 2.05 -8.64
CA TRP A 19 -2.12 2.73 -8.83
C TRP A 19 -1.94 4.13 -9.45
N ALA A 20 -2.01 4.21 -10.78
CA ALA A 20 -1.91 5.49 -11.50
C ALA A 20 -2.97 6.52 -11.09
N MET A 21 -4.10 6.09 -10.50
CA MET A 21 -5.19 6.97 -10.06
C MET A 21 -4.87 7.83 -8.83
N ILE A 22 -3.83 7.51 -8.07
CA ILE A 22 -3.39 8.29 -6.89
C ILE A 22 -2.03 8.97 -7.14
N ASP A 23 -1.44 8.76 -8.32
CA ASP A 23 -0.23 9.47 -8.71
C ASP A 23 -0.59 10.93 -8.96
N PHE A 24 -0.37 11.74 -7.94
CA PHE A 24 -0.64 13.16 -7.91
C PHE A 24 0.13 13.91 -9.02
N LYS A 25 1.32 13.44 -9.44
CA LYS A 25 2.03 14.05 -10.59
C LYS A 25 1.30 13.82 -11.91
N ARG A 26 0.50 12.75 -12.03
CA ARG A 26 -0.34 12.46 -13.20
C ARG A 26 -1.74 13.09 -13.10
N LYS A 27 -2.24 13.36 -11.88
CA LYS A 27 -3.49 14.10 -11.63
C LYS A 27 -3.19 15.52 -11.14
N MET A 28 -2.97 16.43 -12.09
CA MET A 28 -2.71 17.85 -11.85
C MET A 28 -4.00 18.63 -11.43
N SER A 29 -4.72 18.20 -10.39
CA SER A 29 -5.80 19.00 -9.80
C SER A 29 -6.01 18.69 -8.31
N ILE A 30 -5.43 19.53 -7.44
CA ILE A 30 -5.75 19.54 -6.00
C ILE A 30 -7.21 20.01 -5.86
N GLY A 31 -8.04 19.25 -5.14
CA GLY A 31 -9.38 19.69 -4.73
C GLY A 31 -10.56 19.22 -5.59
N ASN A 32 -10.34 18.49 -6.69
CA ASN A 32 -11.44 17.95 -7.51
C ASN A 32 -11.86 16.53 -7.13
N ILE A 33 -11.03 15.81 -6.38
CA ILE A 33 -11.22 14.39 -6.07
C ILE A 33 -10.81 14.20 -4.60
N PRO A 34 -11.51 13.38 -3.81
CA PRO A 34 -11.09 13.07 -2.44
C PRO A 34 -9.83 12.20 -2.44
N ASP A 35 -8.67 12.84 -2.56
CA ASP A 35 -7.35 12.21 -2.67
C ASP A 35 -6.97 11.37 -1.45
N GLY A 36 -7.28 11.86 -0.24
CA GLY A 36 -7.06 11.10 1.00
C GLY A 36 -7.86 9.79 1.06
N MET A 37 -9.14 9.82 0.69
CA MET A 37 -10.00 8.62 0.67
C MET A 37 -9.52 7.61 -0.38
N LEU A 38 -9.13 8.10 -1.57
CA LEU A 38 -8.57 7.23 -2.59
C LEU A 38 -7.27 6.57 -2.14
N TYR A 39 -6.41 7.32 -1.43
CA TYR A 39 -5.18 6.76 -0.87
C TYR A 39 -5.48 5.63 0.13
N GLU A 40 -6.41 5.83 1.06
CA GLU A 40 -6.84 4.79 2.01
C GLU A 40 -7.38 3.54 1.30
N VAL A 41 -8.25 3.70 0.31
CA VAL A 41 -8.78 2.59 -0.48
C VAL A 41 -7.66 1.87 -1.23
N THR A 42 -6.75 2.60 -1.88
CA THR A 42 -5.61 1.98 -2.57
C THR A 42 -4.65 1.26 -1.63
N ALA A 43 -4.44 1.77 -0.42
CA ALA A 43 -3.64 1.10 0.60
C ALA A 43 -4.23 -0.27 0.96
N ILE A 44 -5.55 -0.34 1.17
CA ILE A 44 -6.25 -1.61 1.42
C ILE A 44 -6.10 -2.54 0.23
N LEU A 45 -6.32 -2.05 -0.99
CA LEU A 45 -6.18 -2.87 -2.21
C LEU A 45 -4.76 -3.37 -2.44
N THR A 46 -3.73 -2.56 -2.16
CA THR A 46 -2.32 -2.97 -2.24
C THR A 46 -1.98 -4.07 -1.22
N ASN A 47 -2.55 -3.99 -0.02
CA ASN A 47 -2.41 -5.06 0.97
C ASN A 47 -3.09 -6.34 0.48
N CYS A 48 -4.30 -6.26 -0.06
CA CYS A 48 -4.99 -7.39 -0.69
C CYS A 48 -4.19 -8.01 -1.85
N TYR A 49 -3.59 -7.17 -2.71
CA TYR A 49 -2.74 -7.61 -3.82
C TYR A 49 -1.48 -8.33 -3.32
N THR A 50 -0.86 -7.80 -2.26
CA THR A 50 0.28 -8.44 -1.59
C THR A 50 -0.09 -9.81 -1.02
N ILE A 51 -1.25 -9.92 -0.37
CA ILE A 51 -1.77 -11.19 0.18
C ILE A 51 -2.02 -12.20 -0.95
N ALA A 52 -2.67 -11.78 -2.04
CA ALA A 52 -2.97 -12.64 -3.19
C ALA A 52 -1.69 -13.16 -3.86
N ASN A 53 -0.67 -12.31 -4.02
CA ASN A 53 0.62 -12.68 -4.59
C ASN A 53 1.56 -13.38 -3.59
N ARG A 54 1.17 -13.47 -2.31
CA ARG A 54 1.96 -13.99 -1.18
C ARG A 54 3.29 -13.29 -0.89
N GLN A 55 3.71 -12.31 -1.68
CA GLN A 55 4.96 -11.56 -1.49
C GLN A 55 4.88 -10.17 -2.13
N ASN A 56 5.67 -9.25 -1.60
CA ASN A 56 6.10 -8.02 -2.26
C ASN A 56 7.57 -7.72 -1.90
N ILE A 57 8.14 -6.65 -2.48
CA ILE A 57 9.55 -6.29 -2.27
C ILE A 57 9.86 -6.04 -0.78
N ILE A 58 8.90 -5.49 -0.04
CA ILE A 58 9.03 -5.15 1.38
C ILE A 58 9.00 -6.43 2.21
N SER A 59 8.05 -7.32 1.96
CA SER A 59 7.90 -8.60 2.65
C SER A 59 9.17 -9.45 2.47
N SER A 60 9.76 -9.45 1.28
CA SER A 60 11.03 -10.12 1.00
C SER A 60 12.23 -9.45 1.67
N TYR A 61 12.26 -8.11 1.74
CA TYR A 61 13.34 -7.37 2.41
C TYR A 61 13.33 -7.56 3.94
N PHE A 62 12.14 -7.67 4.54
CA PHE A 62 11.97 -7.85 5.98
C PHE A 62 11.84 -9.32 6.40
N ASP A 63 11.80 -10.26 5.45
CA ASP A 63 11.55 -11.68 5.66
C ASP A 63 10.27 -11.94 6.47
N VAL A 64 9.19 -11.24 6.08
CA VAL A 64 7.87 -11.33 6.72
C VAL A 64 6.89 -11.91 5.71
N VAL A 65 6.18 -12.96 6.11
CA VAL A 65 5.12 -13.55 5.29
C VAL A 65 3.85 -12.70 5.44
N PRO A 66 3.19 -12.32 4.33
CA PRO A 66 1.91 -11.62 4.39
C PRO A 66 0.84 -12.44 5.12
N PRO A 67 -0.09 -11.80 5.85
CA PRO A 67 -1.20 -12.50 6.49
C PRO A 67 -2.14 -13.10 5.44
N SER A 68 -3.03 -14.00 5.87
CA SER A 68 -4.19 -14.40 5.09
C SER A 68 -5.23 -13.28 4.99
N PHE A 69 -6.17 -13.38 4.04
CA PHE A 69 -7.30 -12.46 3.96
C PHE A 69 -8.15 -12.48 5.24
N GLU A 70 -8.31 -13.65 5.85
CA GLU A 70 -9.11 -13.83 7.06
C GLU A 70 -8.48 -13.12 8.26
N GLU A 71 -7.16 -13.22 8.41
CA GLU A 71 -6.40 -12.48 9.44
C GLU A 71 -6.39 -10.97 9.18
N TYR A 72 -6.31 -10.54 7.91
CA TYR A 72 -6.26 -9.12 7.57
C TYR A 72 -7.59 -8.39 7.79
N PHE A 73 -8.73 -9.05 7.55
CA PHE A 73 -10.06 -8.49 7.75
C PHE A 73 -10.71 -8.89 9.09
N ALA A 74 -9.98 -9.60 9.96
CA ALA A 74 -10.46 -9.93 11.29
C ALA A 74 -10.79 -8.65 12.09
N PRO A 75 -11.88 -8.63 12.85
CA PRO A 75 -12.15 -7.53 13.77
C PRO A 75 -11.02 -7.42 14.79
N LEU A 76 -10.59 -6.19 15.08
CA LEU A 76 -9.63 -5.95 16.14
C LEU A 76 -10.22 -6.42 17.49
N PRO A 77 -9.43 -7.06 18.37
CA PRO A 77 -9.87 -7.49 19.69
C PRO A 77 -10.21 -6.32 20.61
#